data_AF-A0AAV0Z9L6-F1
#
_entry.id   AF-A0AAV0Z9L6-F1
#
_cell.length_a   1.000
_cell.length_b   1.000
_cell.length_c   1.000
_cell.angle_alpha   90.00
_cell.angle_beta   90.00
_cell.angle_gamma   90.00
#
_symmetry.space_group_name_H-M   'P 1'
#
loop_
_entity.id
_entity.type
_entity.pdbx_description
1 polymer ?
#
loop_
_entity_poly.entity_id
_entity_poly.type
_entity_poly.pdbx_seq_one_letter_code
_entity_poly.pdbx_strand_id
1 'polypeptide(L)'
;MPMLGVCEVKFAEKVANWIAKGLQPKINENIQQNVKAKLNTLVLAGHSKGGKTVFALAIDQAKTNLKFSALIGIDPVADPCKGKITRTRPCILTGQAQSLNLNMPVMVIGTGLGPKPSNCSLVPCAPEGRNHEEFFNESKPPCAHFVTKDYGHMDMLDEDTQGLRGRLLKCMCKNGIGPKDLMIRTMGGLVVAFLKDYLYNQKKNFQAILDDPNLAPAKLEDPVFYP
;
A
#
# COMPACT_ATOMS: atom_id res chain seq x y z
N MET A 1 8.20 0.81 -20.48
CA MET A 1 9.50 0.80 -19.78
C MET A 1 9.23 1.03 -18.31
N PRO A 2 9.79 0.24 -17.38
CA PRO A 2 9.64 0.53 -15.95
C PRO A 2 10.24 1.92 -15.66
N MET A 3 9.46 2.80 -15.04
CA MET A 3 9.93 4.13 -14.64
C MET A 3 10.94 4.01 -13.49
N LEU A 4 11.95 4.89 -13.49
CA LEU A 4 12.82 5.10 -12.33
C LEU A 4 12.00 5.65 -11.17
N GLY A 5 12.24 5.20 -9.94
CA GLY A 5 11.41 5.57 -8.77
C GLY A 5 11.37 7.08 -8.48
N VAL A 6 12.43 7.84 -8.82
CA VAL A 6 12.41 9.31 -8.72
C VAL A 6 11.39 9.95 -9.67
N CYS A 7 11.16 9.35 -10.84
CA CYS A 7 10.13 9.83 -11.76
C CYS A 7 8.73 9.54 -11.22
N GLU A 8 8.50 8.38 -10.62
CA GLU A 8 7.19 7.99 -10.06
C GLU A 8 6.75 8.94 -8.94
N VAL A 9 7.65 9.29 -8.03
CA VAL A 9 7.36 10.28 -6.98
C VAL A 9 7.00 11.64 -7.56
N LYS A 10 7.75 12.12 -8.57
CA LYS A 10 7.43 13.40 -9.26
C LYS A 10 6.09 13.38 -9.99
N PHE A 11 5.70 12.24 -10.56
CA PHE A 11 4.38 12.11 -11.19
C PHE A 11 3.28 12.09 -10.14
N ALA A 12 3.45 11.35 -9.03
CA ALA A 12 2.52 11.34 -7.92
C ALA A 12 2.35 12.74 -7.31
N GLU A 13 3.44 13.50 -7.14
CA GLU A 13 3.43 14.91 -6.73
C GLU A 13 2.60 15.78 -7.69
N LYS A 14 2.84 15.67 -9.01
CA LYS A 14 2.08 16.41 -10.02
C LYS A 14 0.58 16.09 -9.97
N VAL A 15 0.22 14.83 -9.78
CA VAL A 15 -1.19 14.41 -9.64
C VAL A 15 -1.79 14.99 -8.36
N ALA A 16 -1.11 14.90 -7.21
CA ALA A 16 -1.56 15.50 -5.96
C ALA A 16 -1.78 17.02 -6.10
N ASN A 17 -0.86 17.72 -6.75
CA ASN A 17 -0.99 19.15 -7.02
C ASN A 17 -2.12 19.48 -7.99
N TRP A 18 -2.35 18.63 -9.00
CA TRP A 18 -3.47 18.79 -9.91
C TRP A 18 -4.82 18.60 -9.21
N ILE A 19 -4.96 17.62 -8.30
CA ILE A 19 -6.21 17.36 -7.56
C ILE A 19 -6.75 18.62 -6.89
N ALA A 20 -5.86 19.47 -6.35
CA ALA A 20 -6.23 20.69 -5.63
C ALA A 20 -7.09 21.67 -6.45
N LYS A 21 -6.94 21.68 -7.78
CA LYS A 21 -7.62 22.63 -8.67
C LYS A 21 -8.38 21.96 -9.82
N GLY A 22 -7.94 20.78 -10.25
CA GLY A 22 -8.44 20.09 -11.44
C GLY A 22 -9.56 19.09 -11.18
N LEU A 23 -9.66 18.54 -9.97
CA LEU A 23 -10.65 17.49 -9.68
C LEU A 23 -12.09 18.02 -9.69
N GLN A 24 -12.37 19.13 -8.98
CA GLN A 24 -13.73 19.65 -8.87
C GLN A 24 -14.32 20.09 -10.22
N PRO A 25 -13.60 20.81 -11.10
CA PRO A 25 -14.09 21.10 -12.45
C PRO A 25 -14.48 19.84 -13.23
N LYS A 26 -13.65 18.79 -13.17
CA LYS A 26 -13.94 17.51 -13.85
C LYS A 26 -15.15 16.79 -13.28
N ILE A 27 -15.39 16.87 -11.98
CA ILE A 27 -16.62 16.35 -11.37
C ILE A 27 -17.85 17.09 -11.92
N ASN A 28 -17.79 18.42 -11.94
CA ASN A 28 -18.90 19.25 -12.42
C ASN A 28 -19.23 19.01 -13.91
N GLU A 29 -18.23 18.71 -14.74
CA GLU A 29 -18.41 18.40 -16.15
C GLU A 29 -19.12 17.06 -16.39
N ASN A 30 -18.90 16.06 -15.51
CA ASN A 30 -19.27 14.67 -15.79
C ASN A 30 -20.42 14.13 -14.93
N ILE A 31 -20.80 14.82 -13.84
CA ILE A 31 -21.84 14.34 -12.90
C ILE A 31 -22.97 15.37 -12.83
N GLN A 32 -24.22 14.93 -13.06
CA GLN A 32 -25.43 15.78 -13.03
C GLN A 32 -25.83 16.27 -11.62
N GLN A 33 -25.11 15.86 -10.58
CA GLN A 33 -25.44 16.13 -9.17
C GLN A 33 -24.39 17.04 -8.51
N ASN A 34 -24.80 17.71 -7.42
CA ASN A 34 -23.96 18.60 -6.59
C ASN A 34 -22.91 17.82 -5.76
N VAL A 35 -22.00 17.11 -6.41
CA VAL A 35 -20.90 16.38 -5.77
C VAL A 35 -19.73 17.34 -5.52
N LYS A 36 -19.29 17.43 -4.25
CA LYS A 36 -18.11 18.22 -3.86
C LYS A 36 -16.96 17.32 -3.42
N ALA A 37 -15.79 17.53 -4.01
CA ALA A 37 -14.57 16.83 -3.61
C ALA A 37 -14.13 17.28 -2.21
N LYS A 38 -14.05 16.35 -1.27
CA LYS A 38 -13.59 16.59 0.09
C LYS A 38 -12.07 16.42 0.17
N LEU A 39 -11.33 17.50 -0.09
CA LEU A 39 -9.87 17.46 -0.18
C LEU A 39 -9.15 17.44 1.18
N ASN A 40 -9.86 17.68 2.29
CA ASN A 40 -9.27 17.62 3.64
C ASN A 40 -9.21 16.21 4.24
N THR A 41 -9.66 15.19 3.50
CA THR A 41 -9.61 13.76 3.88
C THR A 41 -8.89 12.94 2.81
N LEU A 42 -7.86 13.51 2.19
CA LEU A 42 -7.11 12.87 1.11
C LEU A 42 -6.18 11.79 1.65
N VAL A 43 -6.15 10.62 1.02
CA VAL A 43 -5.37 9.46 1.46
C VAL A 43 -4.39 9.06 0.37
N LEU A 44 -3.17 8.68 0.76
CA LEU A 44 -2.20 8.05 -0.12
C LEU A 44 -2.31 6.53 -0.01
N ALA A 45 -2.39 5.84 -1.14
CA ALA A 45 -2.36 4.38 -1.17
C ALA A 45 -1.50 3.90 -2.34
N GLY A 46 -0.73 2.83 -2.13
CA GLY A 46 0.09 2.28 -3.20
C GLY A 46 0.46 0.82 -2.96
N HIS A 47 0.50 0.04 -4.05
CA HIS A 47 0.93 -1.36 -4.04
C HIS A 47 2.38 -1.52 -4.50
N SER A 48 3.14 -2.47 -3.94
CA SER A 48 4.48 -2.83 -4.42
C SER A 48 5.43 -1.61 -4.44
N LYS A 49 6.07 -1.36 -5.58
CA LYS A 49 6.86 -0.13 -5.84
C LYS A 49 6.03 1.15 -5.72
N GLY A 50 4.72 1.10 -6.00
CA GLY A 50 3.79 2.19 -5.72
C GLY A 50 3.63 2.45 -4.22
N GLY A 51 3.70 1.41 -3.38
CA GLY A 51 3.76 1.53 -1.92
C GLY A 51 4.98 2.33 -1.47
N LYS A 52 6.17 2.00 -2.00
CA LYS A 52 7.37 2.80 -1.79
C LYS A 52 7.18 4.26 -2.25
N THR A 53 6.53 4.47 -3.39
CA THR A 53 6.29 5.80 -3.96
C THR A 53 5.45 6.67 -3.04
N VAL A 54 4.38 6.14 -2.45
CA VAL A 54 3.54 6.91 -1.51
C VAL A 54 4.24 7.22 -0.20
N PHE A 55 5.05 6.30 0.33
CA PHE A 55 5.90 6.59 1.48
C PHE A 55 6.93 7.69 1.16
N ALA A 56 7.58 7.61 0.01
CA ALA A 56 8.53 8.63 -0.41
C ALA A 56 7.89 10.01 -0.58
N LEU A 57 6.70 10.06 -1.18
CA LEU A 57 5.93 11.29 -1.31
C LEU A 57 5.54 11.88 0.06
N ALA A 58 5.21 11.02 1.04
CA ALA A 58 4.84 11.42 2.39
C ALA A 58 6.02 11.92 3.23
N ILE A 59 7.19 11.25 3.17
CA ILE A 59 8.41 11.65 3.89
C ILE A 59 8.88 13.03 3.44
N ASP A 60 8.89 13.25 2.13
CA ASP A 60 9.40 14.48 1.55
C ASP A 60 8.37 15.62 1.59
N GLN A 61 7.14 15.38 2.08
CA GLN A 61 5.93 16.22 1.90
C GLN A 61 6.07 17.15 0.69
N ALA A 62 6.30 16.53 -0.47
CA ALA A 62 7.03 17.12 -1.59
C ALA A 62 6.28 18.31 -2.19
N LYS A 63 6.47 19.54 -1.69
CA LYS A 63 5.83 20.78 -2.23
C LYS A 63 4.37 20.58 -2.68
N THR A 64 3.62 19.69 -2.00
CA THR A 64 2.27 19.37 -2.40
C THR A 64 1.35 20.42 -1.80
N ASN A 65 0.47 20.99 -2.61
CA ASN A 65 -0.51 21.98 -2.16
C ASN A 65 -1.60 21.37 -1.25
N LEU A 66 -1.58 20.05 -1.05
CA LEU A 66 -2.53 19.30 -0.25
C LEU A 66 -1.82 18.59 0.90
N LYS A 67 -2.54 18.47 2.02
CA LYS A 67 -2.18 17.62 3.15
C LYS A 67 -2.89 16.28 3.00
N PHE A 68 -2.20 15.23 3.40
CA PHE A 68 -2.75 13.87 3.42
C PHE A 68 -3.12 13.49 4.85
N SER A 69 -4.24 12.78 5.01
CA SER A 69 -4.81 12.43 6.30
C SER A 69 -4.43 11.02 6.76
N ALA A 70 -4.03 10.14 5.84
CA ALA A 70 -3.60 8.78 6.14
C ALA A 70 -2.78 8.21 4.97
N LEU A 71 -1.98 7.18 5.25
CA LEU A 71 -1.20 6.45 4.25
C LEU A 71 -1.47 4.94 4.35
N ILE A 72 -1.62 4.29 3.19
CA ILE A 72 -1.83 2.85 3.06
C ILE A 72 -0.77 2.23 2.15
N GLY A 73 0.11 1.42 2.73
CA GLY A 73 1.07 0.60 2.00
C GLY A 73 0.50 -0.80 1.75
N ILE A 74 0.27 -1.16 0.49
CA ILE A 74 -0.23 -2.49 0.10
C ILE A 74 0.96 -3.30 -0.42
N ASP A 75 1.43 -4.26 0.36
CA ASP A 75 2.64 -5.06 0.17
C ASP A 75 3.79 -4.24 -0.45
N PRO A 76 4.20 -3.13 0.21
CA PRO A 76 5.16 -2.21 -0.35
C PRO A 76 6.53 -2.87 -0.52
N VAL A 77 7.23 -2.54 -1.61
CA VAL A 77 8.55 -3.11 -1.93
C VAL A 77 9.55 -1.98 -2.15
N ALA A 78 10.60 -1.99 -1.34
CA ALA A 78 11.66 -0.99 -1.40
C ALA A 78 12.60 -1.25 -2.57
N ASP A 79 13.06 -2.49 -2.75
CA ASP A 79 14.08 -2.86 -3.74
C ASP A 79 13.85 -4.30 -4.24
N PRO A 80 14.23 -4.61 -5.49
CA PRO A 80 13.99 -5.93 -6.08
C PRO A 80 14.83 -7.06 -5.46
N CYS A 81 15.96 -6.73 -4.81
CA CYS A 81 16.84 -7.72 -4.17
C CYS A 81 17.52 -7.15 -2.91
N LYS A 82 17.93 -8.03 -1.98
CA LYS A 82 18.84 -7.71 -0.87
C LYS A 82 20.23 -7.35 -1.41
N GLY A 83 20.71 -6.13 -1.12
CA GLY A 83 22.00 -5.63 -1.59
C GLY A 83 22.06 -4.09 -1.62
N LYS A 84 23.27 -3.51 -1.53
CA LYS A 84 23.46 -2.05 -1.68
C LYS A 84 23.39 -1.58 -3.13
N ILE A 85 23.81 -2.42 -4.07
CA ILE A 85 23.89 -2.11 -5.51
C ILE A 85 22.51 -2.13 -6.17
N THR A 86 21.56 -2.87 -5.59
CA THR A 86 20.19 -3.00 -6.06
C THR A 86 19.23 -1.97 -5.47
N ARG A 87 19.75 -1.03 -4.66
CA ARG A 87 18.95 0.05 -4.08
C ARG A 87 18.45 0.98 -5.18
N THR A 88 17.14 1.12 -5.24
CA THR A 88 16.44 2.00 -6.15
C THR A 88 16.14 3.32 -5.44
N ARG A 89 16.27 4.43 -6.15
CA ARG A 89 15.92 5.75 -5.60
C ARG A 89 14.40 5.99 -5.68
N PRO A 90 13.79 6.66 -4.69
CA PRO A 90 14.42 7.18 -3.47
C PRO A 90 14.68 6.09 -2.43
N CYS A 91 15.82 6.19 -1.72
CA CYS A 91 16.16 5.26 -0.63
C CYS A 91 15.51 5.76 0.65
N ILE A 92 14.28 5.31 0.93
CA ILE A 92 13.49 5.82 2.05
C ILE A 92 13.63 5.01 3.33
N LEU A 93 13.96 3.71 3.22
CA LEU A 93 14.20 2.85 4.37
C LEU A 93 15.63 3.04 4.89
N THR A 94 15.75 3.29 6.19
CA THR A 94 16.98 3.59 6.91
C THR A 94 17.53 2.36 7.65
N GLY A 95 16.70 1.35 7.91
CA GLY A 95 16.99 0.22 8.78
C GLY A 95 16.83 0.50 10.27
N GLN A 96 16.35 1.69 10.65
CA GLN A 96 16.09 2.07 12.04
C GLN A 96 14.59 2.05 12.32
N ALA A 97 14.19 1.38 13.41
CA ALA A 97 12.80 1.36 13.83
C ALA A 97 12.28 2.79 14.08
N GLN A 98 11.04 3.05 13.69
CA GLN A 98 10.35 4.33 13.88
C GLN A 98 11.09 5.56 13.31
N SER A 99 11.88 5.37 12.25
CA SER A 99 12.62 6.45 11.59
C SER A 99 11.74 7.35 10.71
N LEU A 100 10.66 6.80 10.15
CA LEU A 100 9.76 7.49 9.23
C LEU A 100 8.70 8.28 10.00
N ASN A 101 8.89 9.60 10.04
CA ASN A 101 7.92 10.52 10.64
C ASN A 101 7.02 11.13 9.55
N LEU A 102 5.83 10.56 9.37
CA LEU A 102 4.91 10.96 8.29
C LEU A 102 3.81 11.94 8.74
N ASN A 103 3.71 12.27 10.03
CA ASN A 103 2.66 13.13 10.61
C ASN A 103 1.22 12.70 10.26
N MET A 104 1.00 11.40 10.08
CA MET A 104 -0.28 10.81 9.68
C MET A 104 -0.31 9.33 10.07
N PRO A 105 -1.50 8.74 10.31
CA PRO A 105 -1.65 7.31 10.55
C PRO A 105 -1.25 6.49 9.32
N VAL A 106 -0.58 5.37 9.57
CA VAL A 106 -0.07 4.46 8.55
C VAL A 106 -0.69 3.07 8.72
N MET A 107 -1.20 2.49 7.64
CA MET A 107 -1.53 1.07 7.60
C MET A 107 -0.68 0.37 6.55
N VAL A 108 -0.04 -0.72 6.93
CA VAL A 108 0.68 -1.60 6.02
C VAL A 108 -0.03 -2.95 5.96
N ILE A 109 -0.36 -3.42 4.76
CA ILE A 109 -0.95 -4.73 4.52
C ILE A 109 0.09 -5.56 3.76
N GLY A 110 0.66 -6.59 4.35
CA GLY A 110 1.67 -7.47 3.75
C GLY A 110 1.13 -8.81 3.26
N THR A 111 1.99 -9.55 2.54
CA THR A 111 1.69 -10.92 2.09
C THR A 111 2.72 -11.93 2.62
N GLY A 112 2.27 -13.11 3.07
CA GLY A 112 3.18 -14.14 3.60
C GLY A 112 3.96 -14.91 2.53
N LEU A 113 3.54 -14.87 1.26
CA LEU A 113 4.23 -15.53 0.14
C LEU A 113 5.09 -14.56 -0.69
N GLY A 114 4.98 -13.24 -0.49
CA GLY A 114 5.79 -12.24 -1.18
C GLY A 114 7.32 -12.47 -1.10
N PRO A 115 7.88 -12.88 0.05
CA PRO A 115 9.29 -13.20 0.21
C PRO A 115 9.73 -14.53 -0.42
N LYS A 116 8.80 -15.34 -0.92
CA LYS A 116 9.10 -16.65 -1.49
C LYS A 116 9.32 -16.55 -3.01
N PRO A 117 10.33 -17.25 -3.56
CA PRO A 117 10.48 -17.37 -5.00
C PRO A 117 9.31 -18.14 -5.60
N SER A 118 9.05 -17.87 -6.87
CA SER A 118 8.06 -18.60 -7.66
C SER A 118 8.71 -19.72 -8.46
N ASN A 119 7.91 -20.54 -9.14
CA ASN A 119 8.45 -21.57 -10.04
C ASN A 119 9.06 -20.97 -11.32
N CYS A 120 8.64 -19.75 -11.72
CA CYS A 120 9.15 -19.07 -12.92
C CYS A 120 10.31 -18.09 -12.62
N SER A 121 10.56 -17.72 -11.36
CA SER A 121 11.58 -16.75 -10.96
C SER A 121 12.21 -17.15 -9.62
N LEU A 122 13.54 -17.23 -9.61
CA LEU A 122 14.34 -17.42 -8.40
C LEU A 122 14.41 -16.17 -7.51
N VAL A 123 13.98 -15.01 -8.04
CA VAL A 123 13.95 -13.74 -7.30
C VAL A 123 12.54 -13.53 -6.72
N PRO A 124 12.40 -13.37 -5.39
CA PRO A 124 11.14 -13.02 -4.76
C PRO A 124 10.61 -11.65 -5.20
N CYS A 125 9.29 -11.47 -5.17
CA CYS A 125 8.67 -10.21 -5.55
C CYS A 125 8.66 -9.17 -4.43
N ALA A 126 8.58 -9.61 -3.17
CA ALA A 126 8.68 -8.78 -1.98
C ALA A 126 9.73 -9.36 -1.04
N PRO A 127 11.03 -9.25 -1.38
CA PRO A 127 12.09 -9.88 -0.62
C PRO A 127 12.10 -9.37 0.82
N GLU A 128 12.33 -10.28 1.76
CA GLU A 128 12.59 -9.97 3.18
C GLU A 128 13.68 -8.88 3.29
N GLY A 129 13.67 -8.05 4.33
CA GLY A 129 14.63 -6.95 4.46
C GLY A 129 14.34 -5.74 3.56
N ARG A 130 13.30 -5.80 2.72
CA ARG A 130 12.91 -4.81 1.70
C ARG A 130 11.39 -4.74 1.45
N ASN A 131 10.56 -5.36 2.28
CA ASN A 131 9.13 -5.53 2.06
C ASN A 131 8.31 -4.81 3.15
N HIS A 132 7.02 -5.15 3.23
CA HIS A 132 6.06 -4.60 4.18
C HIS A 132 6.53 -4.55 5.64
N GLU A 133 7.36 -5.49 6.10
CA GLU A 133 7.86 -5.52 7.48
C GLU A 133 8.73 -4.30 7.78
N GLU A 134 9.65 -3.95 6.88
CA GLU A 134 10.49 -2.78 7.06
C GLU A 134 9.69 -1.48 6.96
N PHE A 135 8.72 -1.40 6.05
CA PHE A 135 7.84 -0.23 5.97
C PHE A 135 7.04 -0.02 7.25
N PHE A 136 6.53 -1.08 7.86
CA PHE A 136 5.84 -0.99 9.15
C PHE A 136 6.81 -0.67 10.30
N ASN A 137 7.90 -1.41 10.44
CA ASN A 137 8.86 -1.25 11.53
C ASN A 137 9.48 0.15 11.55
N GLU A 138 9.73 0.74 10.39
CA GLU A 138 10.26 2.09 10.29
C GLU A 138 9.19 3.17 10.45
N SER A 139 7.89 2.86 10.39
CA SER A 139 6.80 3.83 10.58
C SER A 139 6.60 4.21 12.06
N LYS A 140 6.52 5.51 12.35
CA LYS A 140 6.10 5.99 13.67
C LYS A 140 4.60 5.73 13.93
N PRO A 141 4.20 5.52 15.18
CA PRO A 141 2.79 5.48 15.57
C PRO A 141 2.06 6.81 15.25
N PRO A 142 0.75 6.79 14.94
CA PRO A 142 -0.11 5.59 14.85
C PRO A 142 0.19 4.75 13.61
N CYS A 143 0.47 3.45 13.78
CA CYS A 143 0.73 2.55 12.67
C CYS A 143 0.20 1.13 12.91
N ALA A 144 -0.34 0.51 11.86
CA ALA A 144 -0.91 -0.84 11.90
C ALA A 144 -0.30 -1.75 10.82
N HIS A 145 -0.15 -3.03 11.13
CA HIS A 145 0.35 -4.06 10.23
C HIS A 145 -0.55 -5.29 10.22
N PHE A 146 -0.95 -5.68 9.03
CA PHE A 146 -1.73 -6.89 8.78
C PHE A 146 -1.00 -7.74 7.75
N VAL A 147 -0.97 -9.06 7.93
CA VAL A 147 -0.32 -9.98 6.97
C VAL A 147 -1.31 -11.05 6.55
N THR A 148 -1.57 -11.17 5.26
CA THR A 148 -2.37 -12.26 4.69
C THR A 148 -1.44 -13.43 4.36
N LYS A 149 -1.34 -14.38 5.30
CA LYS A 149 -0.29 -15.42 5.36
C LYS A 149 -0.20 -16.28 4.11
N ASP A 150 -1.36 -16.71 3.61
CA ASP A 150 -1.46 -17.73 2.56
C ASP A 150 -1.54 -17.13 1.14
N TYR A 151 -1.32 -15.81 1.03
CA TYR A 151 -1.42 -15.06 -0.22
C TYR A 151 -0.07 -14.47 -0.62
N GLY A 152 0.06 -14.15 -1.91
CA GLY A 152 1.26 -13.59 -2.51
C GLY A 152 1.07 -12.20 -3.10
N HIS A 153 2.20 -11.62 -3.51
CA HIS A 153 2.31 -10.24 -3.93
C HIS A 153 1.30 -9.81 -5.01
N MET A 154 0.96 -10.71 -5.94
CA MET A 154 0.05 -10.43 -7.06
C MET A 154 -1.42 -10.81 -6.78
N ASP A 155 -1.70 -11.45 -5.64
CA ASP A 155 -3.07 -11.78 -5.23
C ASP A 155 -3.85 -10.54 -4.76
N MET A 156 -3.16 -9.42 -4.55
CA MET A 156 -3.72 -8.11 -4.17
C MET A 156 -4.29 -7.30 -5.33
N LEU A 157 -4.01 -7.67 -6.58
CA LEU A 157 -4.45 -6.94 -7.77
C LEU A 157 -5.83 -7.40 -8.24
N ASP A 158 -6.51 -6.65 -9.11
CA ASP A 158 -7.75 -7.13 -9.72
C ASP A 158 -7.54 -8.41 -10.55
N GLU A 159 -8.65 -9.12 -10.81
CA GLU A 159 -8.74 -10.19 -11.80
C GLU A 159 -8.63 -9.60 -13.21
N ASP A 160 -7.47 -9.10 -13.59
CA ASP A 160 -7.24 -8.82 -14.99
C ASP A 160 -5.81 -9.13 -15.39
N THR A 161 -5.70 -10.08 -16.29
CA THR A 161 -4.83 -9.94 -17.44
C THR A 161 -5.23 -11.00 -18.44
N GLN A 162 -6.20 -10.68 -19.30
CA GLN A 162 -6.37 -11.47 -20.51
C GLN A 162 -5.07 -11.37 -21.34
N GLY A 163 -4.44 -12.52 -21.60
CA GLY A 163 -3.25 -12.61 -22.45
C GLY A 163 -1.99 -13.17 -21.79
N LEU A 164 -1.03 -13.55 -22.64
CA LEU A 164 0.22 -14.23 -22.27
C LEU A 164 1.09 -13.40 -21.32
N ARG A 165 1.16 -12.08 -21.53
CA ARG A 165 1.99 -11.17 -20.72
C ARG A 165 1.59 -11.14 -19.25
N GLY A 166 0.30 -11.18 -18.98
CA GLY A 166 -0.17 -11.12 -17.62
C GLY A 166 -0.12 -12.44 -16.87
N ARG A 167 -0.34 -13.56 -17.59
CA ARG A 167 -0.02 -14.89 -17.05
C ARG A 167 1.47 -15.00 -16.71
N LEU A 168 2.35 -14.45 -17.55
CA LEU A 168 3.79 -14.43 -17.30
C LEU A 168 4.13 -13.59 -16.05
N LEU A 169 3.58 -12.38 -15.93
CA LEU A 169 3.77 -11.51 -14.75
C LEU A 169 3.25 -12.18 -13.46
N LYS A 170 2.10 -12.83 -13.52
CA LYS A 170 1.56 -13.61 -12.39
C LYS A 170 2.46 -14.80 -12.03
N CYS A 171 3.10 -15.45 -13.01
CA CYS A 171 4.02 -16.54 -12.73
C CYS A 171 5.30 -16.07 -12.03
N MET A 172 5.69 -14.81 -12.18
CA MET A 172 6.93 -14.29 -11.57
C MET A 172 6.88 -14.28 -10.05
N CYS A 173 5.70 -14.15 -9.45
CA CYS A 173 5.52 -14.14 -7.99
C CYS A 173 4.91 -15.43 -7.48
N LYS A 174 5.29 -15.84 -6.26
CA LYS A 174 4.60 -16.94 -5.59
C LYS A 174 3.21 -16.46 -5.22
N ASN A 175 2.18 -17.16 -5.68
CA ASN A 175 0.78 -16.87 -5.38
C ASN A 175 0.22 -17.89 -4.39
N GLY A 176 -0.85 -17.51 -3.71
CA GLY A 176 -1.64 -18.39 -2.85
C GLY A 176 -2.37 -19.47 -3.64
N ILE A 177 -2.76 -20.53 -2.94
CA ILE A 177 -3.63 -21.59 -3.47
C ILE A 177 -5.12 -21.31 -3.20
N GLY A 178 -5.41 -20.38 -2.29
CA GLY A 178 -6.77 -20.02 -1.90
C GLY A 178 -7.46 -19.10 -2.91
N PRO A 179 -8.78 -18.93 -2.80
CA PRO A 179 -9.52 -18.01 -3.67
C PRO A 179 -9.04 -16.58 -3.50
N LYS A 180 -8.72 -15.93 -4.62
CA LYS A 180 -8.24 -14.53 -4.66
C LYS A 180 -9.27 -13.52 -4.14
N ASP A 181 -10.57 -13.79 -4.34
CA ASP A 181 -11.66 -12.96 -3.81
C ASP A 181 -11.55 -12.71 -2.30
N LEU A 182 -11.16 -13.74 -1.53
CA LEU A 182 -11.00 -13.60 -0.08
C LEU A 182 -9.89 -12.60 0.28
N MET A 183 -8.81 -12.57 -0.51
CA MET A 183 -7.72 -11.60 -0.36
C MET A 183 -8.21 -10.18 -0.63
N ILE A 184 -8.89 -9.98 -1.76
CA ILE A 184 -9.41 -8.66 -2.17
C ILE A 184 -10.43 -8.13 -1.16
N ARG A 185 -11.36 -8.98 -0.70
CA ARG A 185 -12.35 -8.61 0.32
C ARG A 185 -11.71 -8.29 1.67
N THR A 186 -10.68 -9.03 2.06
CA THR A 186 -9.91 -8.74 3.29
C THR A 186 -9.21 -7.40 3.19
N MET A 187 -8.47 -7.17 2.11
CA MET A 187 -7.79 -5.89 1.85
C MET A 187 -8.78 -4.72 1.86
N GLY A 188 -9.90 -4.84 1.13
CA GLY A 188 -10.94 -3.81 1.11
C GLY A 188 -11.55 -3.56 2.49
N GLY A 189 -11.82 -4.62 3.26
CA GLY A 189 -12.34 -4.53 4.63
C GLY A 189 -11.38 -3.79 5.57
N LEU A 190 -10.09 -4.14 5.54
CA LEU A 190 -9.03 -3.49 6.33
C LEU A 190 -8.92 -1.99 5.99
N VAL A 191 -8.85 -1.66 4.69
CA VAL A 191 -8.79 -0.28 4.19
C VAL A 191 -10.00 0.52 4.67
N VAL A 192 -11.21 -0.01 4.50
CA VAL A 192 -12.43 0.69 4.91
C VAL A 192 -12.50 0.86 6.43
N ALA A 193 -12.14 -0.17 7.21
CA ALA A 193 -12.15 -0.09 8.66
C ALA A 193 -11.18 0.96 9.20
N PHE A 194 -9.94 0.94 8.70
CA PHE A 194 -8.90 1.91 9.06
C PHE A 194 -9.29 3.35 8.68
N LEU A 195 -9.79 3.57 7.47
CA LEU A 195 -10.22 4.91 7.04
C LEU A 195 -11.45 5.40 7.80
N LYS A 196 -12.38 4.51 8.17
CA LYS A 196 -13.52 4.86 9.02
C LYS A 196 -13.07 5.34 10.41
N ASP A 197 -12.07 4.69 10.99
CA ASP A 197 -11.50 5.11 12.26
C ASP A 197 -10.83 6.49 12.14
N TYR A 198 -9.82 6.63 11.29
CA TYR A 198 -8.98 7.83 11.28
C TYR A 198 -9.60 9.05 10.58
N LEU A 199 -10.54 8.87 9.63
CA LEU A 199 -11.16 10.00 8.94
C LEU A 199 -12.52 10.40 9.53
N TYR A 200 -13.19 9.48 10.24
CA TYR A 200 -14.56 9.67 10.71
C TYR A 200 -14.77 9.31 12.19
N ASN A 201 -13.71 8.96 12.92
CA ASN A 201 -13.75 8.56 14.33
C ASN A 201 -14.67 7.35 14.59
N GLN A 202 -14.75 6.43 13.62
CA GLN A 202 -15.59 5.23 13.67
C GLN A 202 -14.74 3.96 13.94
N LYS A 203 -14.19 3.87 15.14
CA LYS A 203 -13.24 2.81 15.54
C LYS A 203 -13.78 1.38 15.62
N LYS A 204 -15.11 1.21 15.72
CA LYS A 204 -15.74 -0.09 16.07
C LYS A 204 -15.25 -1.26 15.20
N ASN A 205 -15.23 -1.07 13.88
CA ASN A 205 -14.86 -2.15 12.96
C ASN A 205 -13.36 -2.41 12.97
N PHE A 206 -12.55 -1.36 13.11
CA PHE A 206 -11.10 -1.50 13.16
C PHE A 206 -10.67 -2.24 14.43
N GLN A 207 -11.21 -1.86 15.59
CA GLN A 207 -10.98 -2.56 16.84
C GLN A 207 -11.45 -4.01 16.79
N ALA A 208 -12.61 -4.29 16.20
CA ALA A 208 -13.11 -5.66 16.09
C ALA A 208 -12.16 -6.57 15.30
N ILE A 209 -11.52 -6.08 14.24
CA ILE A 209 -10.54 -6.85 13.46
C ILE A 209 -9.22 -7.05 14.24
N LEU A 210 -8.81 -6.06 15.05
CA LEU A 210 -7.65 -6.20 15.93
C LEU A 210 -7.90 -7.24 17.03
N ASP A 211 -9.11 -7.25 17.61
CA ASP A 211 -9.50 -8.15 18.69
C ASP A 211 -9.75 -9.59 18.18
N ASP A 212 -10.36 -9.74 17.01
CA ASP A 212 -10.60 -11.02 16.35
C ASP A 212 -10.22 -10.96 14.85
N PRO A 213 -8.97 -11.30 14.51
CA PRO A 213 -8.49 -11.32 13.14
C PRO A 213 -9.21 -12.35 12.25
N ASN A 214 -9.91 -13.33 12.84
CA ASN A 214 -10.67 -14.35 12.08
C ASN A 214 -11.95 -13.79 11.46
N LEU A 215 -12.34 -12.56 11.79
CA LEU A 215 -13.42 -11.84 11.10
C LEU A 215 -13.06 -11.54 9.63
N ALA A 216 -11.78 -11.52 9.28
CA ALA A 216 -11.33 -11.33 7.92
C ALA A 216 -11.61 -12.57 7.04
N PRO A 217 -12.06 -12.40 5.78
CA PRO A 217 -12.27 -13.52 4.86
C PRO A 217 -11.02 -14.37 4.58
N ALA A 218 -9.85 -13.73 4.51
CA ALA A 218 -8.55 -14.38 4.38
C ALA A 218 -7.89 -14.48 5.75
N LYS A 219 -7.12 -15.57 5.95
CA LYS A 219 -6.37 -15.78 7.18
C LYS A 219 -5.32 -14.68 7.37
N LEU A 220 -5.47 -13.93 8.45
CA LEU A 220 -4.49 -12.97 8.93
C LEU A 220 -3.53 -13.63 9.92
N GLU A 221 -2.27 -13.20 9.90
CA GLU A 221 -1.41 -13.34 11.09
C GLU A 221 -1.84 -12.34 12.17
N ASP A 222 -1.34 -12.51 13.38
CA ASP A 222 -1.68 -11.64 14.52
C ASP A 222 -1.40 -10.17 14.16
N PRO A 223 -2.43 -9.31 14.08
CA PRO A 223 -2.26 -7.91 13.73
C PRO A 223 -1.40 -7.19 14.76
N VAL A 224 -0.54 -6.29 14.28
CA VAL A 224 0.25 -5.42 15.15
C VAL A 224 -0.25 -4.00 14.98
N PHE A 225 -0.60 -3.34 16.09
CA PHE A 225 -1.04 -1.96 16.09
C PHE A 225 -0.34 -1.17 17.20
N TYR A 226 0.26 -0.06 16.81
CA TYR A 226 0.81 0.94 17.72
C TYR A 226 -0.05 2.21 17.60
N PRO A 227 -0.83 2.59 18.62
CA PRO A 227 -1.68 3.77 18.59
C PRO A 227 -0.91 5.09 18.68
#